data_AF-A0A375AC36-F1
#
_entry.id   AF-A0A375AC36-F1
#
_cell.length_a   1.000
_cell.length_b   1.000
_cell.length_c   1.000
_cell.angle_alpha   90.00
_cell.angle_beta   90.00
_cell.angle_gamma   90.00
#
_symmetry.space_group_name_H-M   'P 1'
#
loop_
_entity.id
_entity.type
_entity.pdbx_description
1 polymer ?
#
loop_
_entity_poly.entity_id
_entity_poly.type
_entity_poly.pdbx_seq_one_letter_code
_entity_poly.pdbx_strand_id
1 'polypeptide(L)' 'MAYKSDDFFAVFGCSSCHDVIDGRVPYGWRPGEKEETYLAALHATWRIWFDESLLVAKGGRFA' A
#
# COMPACT_ATOMS: atom_id res chain seq x y z
N MET A 1 -17.03 -16.83 -1.37
CA MET A 1 -16.48 -15.82 -2.29
C MET A 1 -15.71 -14.83 -1.45
N ALA A 2 -14.39 -14.77 -1.60
CA ALA A 2 -13.60 -13.74 -0.93
C ALA A 2 -13.85 -12.41 -1.63
N TYR A 3 -14.16 -11.37 -0.87
CA TYR A 3 -14.29 -10.01 -1.37
C TYR A 3 -12.88 -9.53 -1.76
N LYS A 4 -12.63 -9.33 -3.05
CA LYS A 4 -11.37 -8.77 -3.55
C LYS A 4 -11.36 -7.28 -3.19
N SER A 5 -10.25 -6.81 -2.60
CA SER A 5 -10.03 -5.39 -2.35
C SER A 5 -9.89 -4.62 -3.66
N ASP A 6 -10.24 -3.33 -3.63
CA ASP A 6 -9.99 -2.43 -4.74
C ASP A 6 -8.49 -2.21 -4.94
N ASP A 7 -8.06 -2.06 -6.20
CA ASP A 7 -6.64 -1.91 -6.51
C ASP A 7 -6.07 -0.54 -6.06
N PHE A 8 -6.92 0.45 -5.74
CA PHE A 8 -6.44 1.73 -5.19
C PHE A 8 -5.91 1.60 -3.76
N PHE A 9 -6.31 0.56 -3.02
CA PHE A 9 -5.83 0.28 -1.67
C PHE A 9 -4.79 -0.84 -1.69
N ALA A 10 -3.77 -0.67 -2.54
CA ALA A 10 -2.66 -1.60 -2.73
C ALA A 10 -1.33 -0.84 -2.70
N VAL A 11 -0.24 -1.59 -2.50
CA VAL A 11 1.13 -1.03 -2.42
C VAL A 11 2.04 -1.71 -3.42
N PHE A 12 3.00 -0.97 -3.97
CA PHE A 12 4.10 -1.58 -4.68
C PHE A 12 5.01 -2.34 -3.69
N GLY A 13 5.34 -3.58 -4.01
CA GLY A 13 6.23 -4.41 -3.21
C GLY A 13 6.94 -5.45 -4.07
N CYS A 14 8.19 -5.78 -3.72
CA CYS A 14 8.86 -6.92 -4.32
C CYS A 14 8.19 -8.23 -3.87
N SER A 15 8.53 -9.35 -4.49
CA SER A 15 7.97 -10.67 -4.15
C SER A 15 8.10 -11.00 -2.65
N SER A 16 9.26 -10.71 -2.05
CA SER A 16 9.49 -10.98 -0.62
C SER A 16 8.62 -10.10 0.29
N CYS A 17 8.46 -8.81 -0.02
CA CYS A 17 7.60 -7.91 0.76
C CYS A 17 6.14 -8.34 0.66
N HIS A 18 5.69 -8.70 -0.54
CA HIS A 18 4.35 -9.21 -0.79
C HIS A 18 4.05 -10.45 0.07
N ASP A 19 4.96 -11.43 0.07
CA ASP A 19 4.78 -12.67 0.83
C ASP A 19 4.71 -12.43 2.35
N VAL A 20 5.50 -11.48 2.86
CA VAL A 20 5.50 -11.12 4.28
C VAL A 20 4.24 -10.34 4.68
N ILE A 21 3.78 -9.38 3.87
CA ILE A 21 2.59 -8.56 4.16
C ILE A 21 1.32 -9.42 4.09
N ASP A 22 1.21 -10.31 3.10
CA ASP A 22 0.10 -11.26 2.97
C ASP A 22 0.10 -12.34 4.07
N GLY A 23 1.18 -12.46 4.84
CA GLY A 23 1.34 -13.50 5.85
C GLY A 23 1.61 -14.90 5.27
N ARG A 24 2.11 -14.98 4.03
CA ARG A 24 2.55 -16.23 3.39
C ARG A 24 3.86 -16.73 4.00
N VAL A 25 4.69 -15.80 4.48
CA VAL A 25 5.96 -16.08 5.18
C VAL A 25 5.92 -15.40 6.56
N PRO A 26 6.34 -16.07 7.64
CA PRO A 26 6.38 -15.47 8.96
C PRO A 26 7.40 -14.33 9.03
N TYR A 27 7.05 -13.26 9.74
CA TYR A 27 7.93 -12.14 10.02
C TYR A 27 7.66 -11.60 11.43
N GLY A 28 8.72 -11.28 12.16
CA GLY A 28 8.67 -10.85 13.56
C GLY A 28 8.29 -9.38 13.71
N TRP A 29 7.09 -8.99 13.26
CA TRP A 29 6.59 -7.63 13.40
C TRP A 29 6.53 -7.19 14.86
N ARG A 30 6.98 -5.97 15.14
CA ARG A 30 6.66 -5.29 16.41
C ARG A 30 5.18 -4.89 16.42
N PRO A 31 4.55 -4.73 17.59
CA PRO A 31 3.16 -4.27 17.65
C PRO A 31 2.95 -2.96 16.85
N GLY A 32 2.06 -2.99 15.86
CA GLY A 32 1.74 -1.85 14.97
C GLY A 32 2.67 -1.65 13.77
N GLU A 33 3.83 -2.32 13.73
CA GLU A 33 4.84 -2.08 12.67
C GLU A 33 4.34 -2.48 11.28
N LYS A 34 3.51 -3.52 11.20
CA LYS A 34 2.94 -3.99 9.93
C LYS A 34 2.03 -2.93 9.33
N GLU A 35 1.13 -2.37 10.14
CA GLU A 35 0.19 -1.33 9.74
C GLU A 35 0.91 -0.05 9.35
N GLU A 36 1.90 0.38 10.15
CA GLU A 36 2.74 1.54 9.85
C GLU A 36 3.47 1.39 8.51
N THR A 37 4.09 0.22 8.30
CA THR A 37 4.82 -0.09 7.06
C THR A 37 3.88 -0.08 5.85
N TYR A 38 2.70 -0.69 5.98
CA TYR A 38 1.71 -0.75 4.90
C TYR A 38 1.16 0.64 4.54
N LEU A 39 0.80 1.46 5.55
CA LEU A 39 0.28 2.80 5.32
C LEU A 39 1.34 3.75 4.75
N ALA A 40 2.60 3.63 5.18
CA ALA A 40 3.70 4.38 4.59
C ALA A 40 3.91 4.01 3.11
N ALA A 41 3.88 2.72 2.77
CA ALA A 41 3.98 2.24 1.40
C ALA A 41 2.77 2.63 0.53
N LEU A 42 1.57 2.66 1.11
CA LEU A 42 0.36 3.14 0.45
C LEU A 42 0.46 4.62 0.10
N HIS A 43 0.93 5.45 1.04
CA HIS A 43 1.17 6.87 0.77
C HIS A 43 2.19 7.07 -0.36
N ALA A 44 3.27 6.30 -0.39
CA ALA A 44 4.26 6.36 -1.47
C ALA A 44 3.68 5.90 -2.83
N THR A 45 2.85 4.85 -2.82
CA THR A 45 2.17 4.34 -4.03
C THR A 45 1.20 5.40 -4.58
N TRP A 46 0.41 6.03 -3.72
CA TRP A 46 -0.48 7.11 -4.11
C TRP A 46 0.27 8.33 -4.62
N ARG A 47 1.43 8.67 -4.03
CA ARG A 47 2.28 9.74 -4.55
C ARG A 47 2.65 9.51 -6.01
N ILE A 48 3.14 8.31 -6.34
CA ILE A 48 3.47 7.92 -7.72
C ILE A 48 2.23 8.05 -8.62
N TRP A 49 1.09 7.52 -8.17
CA TRP A 49 -0.14 7.58 -8.97
C TRP A 49 -0.72 8.99 -9.13
N PHE A 50 -0.49 9.90 -8.18
CA PHE A 50 -0.82 11.32 -8.37
C PHE A 50 0.11 11.96 -9.39
N ASP A 51 1.41 11.70 -9.31
CA ASP A 51 2.41 12.24 -10.24
C ASP A 51 2.18 11.73 -11.67
N GLU A 52 1.74 10.47 -11.82
CA GLU A 52 1.37 9.85 -13.10
C GLU A 52 -0.08 10.14 -13.54
N SER A 53 -0.84 10.93 -12.77
CA SER A 53 -2.25 11.24 -13.04
C SER A 53 -3.19 10.00 -13.14
N LEU A 54 -2.85 8.91 -12.43
CA LEU A 54 -3.67 7.70 -12.28
C LEU A 54 -4.68 7.84 -11.12
N LEU A 55 -4.39 8.69 -10.14
CA LEU A 55 -5.33 9.09 -9.07
C LEU A 55 -5.64 10.58 -9.13
N VAL A 56 -6.86 10.93 -8.73
CA VAL A 56 -7.30 12.32 -8.59
C VAL A 56 -8.04 12.48 -7.27
N ALA A 57 -7.62 13.43 -6.43
CA ALA A 57 -8.46 13.90 -5.34
C ALA A 57 -9.11 15.21 -5.71
N LYS A 58 -10.44 15.24 -5.59
CA LYS A 58 -11.23 16.42 -5.92
C LYS A 58 -11.01 17.50 -4.85
N GLY A 59 -10.70 18.72 -5.29
CA GLY A 59 -10.63 19.90 -4.42
C GLY A 59 -9.27 20.22 -3.79
N GLY A 60 -8.19 19.52 -4.16
CA GLY A 60 -6.83 19.78 -3.67
C GLY A 60 -5.79 19.98 -4.78
N ARG A 61 -4.69 20.67 -4.47
CA ARG A 61 -3.42 20.58 -5.20
C ARG A 61 -2.46 19.75 -4.35
N PHE A 62 -1.94 18.65 -4.90
CA PHE A 62 -0.93 17.85 -4.23
C PHE A 62 0.43 18.50 -4.41
N ALA A 63 1.10 18.80 -3.30
CA ALA A 63 2.47 19.30 -3.22
C ALA A 63 3.44 18.14 -3.01
#